data_AF-A0A2V6TGG2-F1
#
_entry.id   AF-A0A2V6TGG2-F1
#
_cell.length_a   1.000
_cell.length_b   1.000
_cell.length_c   1.000
_cell.angle_alpha   90.00
_cell.angle_beta   90.00
_cell.angle_gamma   90.00
#
_symmetry.space_group_name_H-M   'P 1'
#
loop_
_entity.id
_entity.type
_entity.pdbx_description
1 polymer ?
#
loop_
_entity_poly.entity_id
_entity_poly.type
_entity_poly.pdbx_seq_one_letter_code
_entity_poly.pdbx_strand_id
1 'polypeptide(L)'
;MMPQFHGLSMIARLSLLILAVLFLVPPSQTLGDVIHFIHGGQMTVQAWRDTGDEIEATTAGGLMRFQKADIARIEGAATTGPLNPSAAPAPSESSPPSGMLSVRYVVTGDTNTANITYQNAQGEREQARVGVPWTTSFEARKGASLYLSARNAKAYGSISCEIFVNGTSVRRSSSEGAYRIASCSRRL
;
A
#
# COMPACT_ATOMS: atom_id res chain seq x y z
N MET A 1 58.09 17.55 -64.37
CA MET A 1 57.19 17.13 -63.28
C MET A 1 56.01 16.40 -63.93
N MET A 2 56.08 15.15 -64.42
CA MET A 2 56.35 13.82 -63.81
C MET A 2 55.48 13.49 -62.58
N PRO A 3 55.01 12.24 -62.37
CA PRO A 3 54.40 11.31 -63.35
C PRO A 3 53.31 10.32 -62.76
N GLN A 4 52.69 9.52 -63.66
CA GLN A 4 52.33 8.07 -63.59
C GLN A 4 51.47 7.41 -62.47
N PHE A 5 50.40 6.73 -62.95
CA PHE A 5 49.94 5.32 -62.78
C PHE A 5 49.79 4.57 -61.42
N HIS A 6 48.73 3.74 -61.43
CA HIS A 6 48.46 2.44 -60.77
C HIS A 6 47.67 2.39 -59.45
N GLY A 7 46.68 1.48 -59.42
CA GLY A 7 46.36 0.72 -58.19
C GLY A 7 44.89 0.39 -57.96
N LEU A 8 44.53 -0.87 -58.16
CA LEU A 8 43.29 -1.53 -57.72
C LEU A 8 42.98 -1.28 -56.23
N SER A 9 41.70 -1.22 -55.86
CA SER A 9 41.07 -2.26 -55.01
C SER A 9 39.69 -1.80 -54.51
N MET A 10 38.72 -2.70 -54.67
CA MET A 10 37.45 -2.73 -53.93
C MET A 10 37.69 -2.56 -52.41
N ILE A 11 36.65 -2.07 -51.70
CA ILE A 11 36.18 -2.39 -50.33
C ILE A 11 35.40 -1.14 -49.85
N ALA A 12 34.08 -1.11 -50.04
CA ALA A 12 33.05 -1.50 -49.08
C ALA A 12 32.49 -0.32 -48.26
N ARG A 13 31.22 -0.01 -48.56
CA ARG A 13 30.10 0.29 -47.64
C ARG A 13 30.40 1.13 -46.39
N LEU A 14 29.73 2.28 -46.25
CA LEU A 14 28.56 2.39 -45.36
C LEU A 14 27.96 3.81 -45.48
N SER A 15 26.79 3.91 -46.11
CA SER A 15 25.94 5.10 -46.03
C SER A 15 25.29 5.14 -44.64
N LEU A 16 25.44 6.22 -43.89
CA LEU A 16 24.61 6.49 -42.72
C LEU A 16 23.84 7.80 -42.94
N LEU A 17 22.56 7.65 -43.29
CA LEU A 17 21.58 8.71 -43.28
C LEU A 17 21.41 9.23 -41.84
N ILE A 18 21.58 10.54 -41.67
CA ILE A 18 21.24 11.25 -40.43
C ILE A 18 19.71 11.32 -40.35
N LEU A 19 19.10 10.38 -39.62
CA LEU A 19 17.69 10.42 -39.30
C LEU A 19 17.49 11.41 -38.15
N ALA A 20 16.94 12.58 -38.44
CA ALA A 20 16.49 13.54 -37.44
C ALA A 20 15.39 12.88 -36.59
N VAL A 21 15.74 12.50 -35.35
CA VAL A 21 14.77 12.04 -34.36
C VAL A 21 13.99 13.26 -33.88
N LEU A 22 12.83 13.47 -34.48
CA LEU A 22 11.79 14.36 -33.97
C LEU A 22 11.38 13.80 -32.60
N PHE A 23 11.87 14.39 -31.50
CA PHE A 23 11.34 14.12 -30.17
C PHE A 23 9.92 14.67 -30.12
N LEU A 24 8.96 13.86 -30.56
CA LEU A 24 7.56 14.00 -30.20
C LEU A 24 7.50 13.70 -28.70
N VAL A 25 7.81 14.72 -27.88
CA VAL A 25 7.54 14.66 -26.44
C VAL A 25 6.03 14.50 -26.34
N PRO A 26 5.50 13.32 -25.94
CA PRO A 26 4.07 13.22 -25.73
C PRO A 26 3.70 14.26 -24.66
N PRO A 27 2.55 14.95 -24.77
CA PRO A 27 2.10 15.82 -23.70
C PRO A 27 2.03 14.94 -22.44
N SER A 28 2.94 15.17 -21.49
CA SER A 28 2.90 14.52 -20.19
C SER A 28 1.53 14.81 -19.62
N GLN A 29 0.66 13.81 -19.65
CA GLN A 29 -0.65 13.92 -19.04
C GLN A 29 -0.38 14.25 -17.57
N THR A 30 -0.87 15.39 -17.13
CA THR A 30 -0.88 15.80 -15.73
C THR A 30 -1.80 14.82 -14.99
N LEU A 31 -1.31 13.62 -14.72
CA LEU A 31 -1.90 12.68 -13.79
C LEU A 31 -1.59 13.25 -12.41
N GLY A 32 -2.46 14.15 -11.95
CA GLY A 32 -2.38 14.62 -10.57
C GLY A 32 -2.45 13.43 -9.62
N ASP A 33 -1.73 13.52 -8.51
CA ASP A 33 -1.75 12.50 -7.47
C ASP A 33 -3.14 12.47 -6.81
N VAL A 34 -3.63 11.29 -6.41
CA VAL A 34 -4.94 11.13 -5.77
C VAL A 34 -4.76 10.82 -4.29
N ILE A 35 -5.22 11.73 -3.44
CA ILE A 35 -5.24 11.56 -1.99
C ILE A 35 -6.57 10.92 -1.60
N HIS A 36 -6.52 9.82 -0.86
CA HIS A 36 -7.67 9.13 -0.29
C HIS A 36 -7.76 9.44 1.20
N PHE A 37 -8.95 9.75 1.72
CA PHE A 37 -9.16 10.10 3.13
C PHE A 37 -9.72 8.94 3.95
N ILE A 38 -9.42 8.92 5.25
CA ILE A 38 -9.84 7.85 6.17
C ILE A 38 -11.37 7.76 6.31
N HIS A 39 -12.05 8.90 6.31
CA HIS A 39 -13.51 8.96 6.43
C HIS A 39 -14.24 8.77 5.08
N GLY A 40 -13.51 8.35 4.05
CA GLY A 40 -14.00 8.28 2.67
C GLY A 40 -13.86 9.61 1.95
N GLY A 41 -13.94 9.54 0.61
CA GLY A 41 -13.62 10.65 -0.27
C GLY A 41 -12.19 10.57 -0.80
N GLN A 42 -12.00 11.17 -1.97
CA GLN A 42 -10.69 11.27 -2.63
C GLN A 42 -10.57 12.64 -3.28
N MET A 43 -9.35 13.12 -3.43
CA MET A 43 -9.06 14.36 -4.14
C MET A 43 -7.86 14.20 -5.05
N THR A 44 -7.93 14.82 -6.22
CA THR A 44 -6.79 14.93 -7.12
C THR A 44 -6.02 16.21 -6.84
N VAL A 45 -4.72 16.08 -6.64
CA VAL A 45 -3.80 17.18 -6.38
C VAL A 45 -2.77 17.24 -7.49
N GLN A 46 -2.34 18.44 -7.84
CA GLN A 46 -1.32 18.64 -8.86
C GLN A 46 0.09 18.37 -8.29
N ALA A 47 0.27 18.62 -6.99
CA ALA A 47 1.48 18.31 -6.25
C ALA A 47 1.12 18.21 -4.75
N TRP A 48 1.97 17.56 -3.96
CA TRP A 48 1.88 17.59 -2.51
C TRP A 48 3.28 17.56 -1.87
N ARG A 49 3.35 18.01 -0.62
CA ARG A 49 4.56 18.03 0.20
C ARG A 49 4.20 17.57 1.61
N ASP A 50 5.00 16.67 2.15
CA ASP A 50 4.93 16.30 3.57
C ASP A 50 5.65 17.38 4.41
N THR A 51 4.94 17.94 5.39
CA THR A 51 5.49 18.92 6.35
C THR A 51 5.52 18.39 7.79
N GLY A 52 5.37 17.08 7.96
CA GLY A 52 5.36 16.39 9.25
C GLY A 52 3.96 15.89 9.61
N ASP A 53 3.28 16.63 10.48
CA ASP A 53 1.93 16.29 10.93
C ASP A 53 0.86 16.63 9.86
N GLU A 54 1.19 17.54 8.96
CA GLU A 54 0.35 17.96 7.84
C GLU A 54 1.00 17.61 6.49
N ILE A 55 0.17 17.57 5.46
CA ILE A 55 0.62 17.68 4.08
C ILE A 55 0.13 19.00 3.49
N GLU A 56 0.93 19.61 2.64
CA GLU A 56 0.52 20.73 1.80
C GLU A 56 0.28 20.21 0.38
N ALA A 57 -0.93 20.28 -0.13
CA ALA A 57 -1.27 19.86 -1.47
C ALA A 57 -1.71 21.04 -2.34
N THR A 58 -1.13 21.14 -3.53
CA THR A 58 -1.51 22.13 -4.53
C THR A 58 -2.63 21.57 -5.38
N THR A 59 -3.76 22.27 -5.41
CA THR A 59 -4.89 21.98 -6.28
C THR A 59 -5.09 23.10 -7.30
N ALA A 60 -6.01 22.91 -8.24
CA ALA A 60 -6.43 24.00 -9.14
C ALA A 60 -6.97 25.24 -8.38
N GLY A 61 -7.43 25.07 -7.13
CA GLY A 61 -7.90 26.13 -6.25
C GLY A 61 -6.83 26.75 -5.35
N GLY A 62 -5.57 26.32 -5.45
CA GLY A 62 -4.47 26.79 -4.61
C GLY A 62 -3.96 25.76 -3.61
N LEU A 63 -3.14 26.23 -2.65
CA LEU A 63 -2.53 25.39 -1.62
C LEU A 63 -3.56 25.01 -0.55
N MET A 64 -3.69 23.72 -0.31
CA MET A 64 -4.52 23.15 0.75
C MET A 64 -3.64 22.42 1.75
N ARG A 65 -4.06 22.38 3.01
CA ARG A 65 -3.36 21.62 4.05
C ARG A 65 -4.28 20.58 4.64
N PHE A 66 -3.76 19.38 4.84
CA PHE A 66 -4.50 18.26 5.39
C PHE A 66 -3.69 17.63 6.52
N GLN A 67 -4.35 17.26 7.61
CA GLN A 67 -3.70 16.48 8.65
C GLN A 67 -3.40 15.09 8.10
N LYS A 68 -2.18 14.60 8.35
CA LYS A 68 -1.75 13.27 7.92
C LYS A 68 -2.60 12.17 8.55
N ALA A 69 -3.12 12.43 9.76
CA ALA A 69 -4.06 11.57 10.44
C ALA A 69 -5.40 11.39 9.69
N ASP A 70 -5.74 12.26 8.75
CA ASP A 70 -6.98 12.17 7.96
C ASP A 70 -6.77 11.47 6.62
N ILE A 71 -5.53 11.15 6.25
CA ILE A 71 -5.15 10.59 4.94
C ILE A 71 -4.94 9.09 5.05
N ALA A 72 -5.66 8.36 4.22
CA ALA A 72 -5.52 6.91 4.09
C ALA A 72 -4.35 6.50 3.19
N ARG A 73 -4.15 7.20 2.06
CA ARG A 73 -3.09 6.93 1.06
C ARG A 73 -3.04 8.02 -0.02
N ILE A 74 -1.92 8.10 -0.75
CA ILE A 74 -1.78 8.95 -1.94
C ILE A 74 -1.32 8.07 -3.12
N GLU A 75 -1.98 8.17 -4.28
CA GLU A 75 -1.66 7.41 -5.50
C GLU A 75 -1.14 8.36 -6.58
N GLY A 76 0.07 8.15 -7.12
CA GLY A 76 0.66 9.08 -8.07
C GLY A 76 2.14 8.83 -8.42
N ALA A 77 2.67 9.55 -9.42
CA ALA A 77 3.89 9.24 -10.18
C ALA A 77 5.23 9.54 -9.48
N ALA A 78 5.30 9.44 -8.15
CA ALA A 78 6.56 9.54 -7.42
C ALA A 78 7.08 8.15 -7.03
N THR A 79 7.55 7.36 -7.99
CA THR A 79 8.44 6.21 -7.72
C THR A 79 9.33 5.86 -8.93
N THR A 80 10.57 6.36 -8.96
CA THR A 80 11.75 5.69 -9.58
C THR A 80 13.07 6.24 -8.98
N GLY A 81 13.92 5.39 -8.39
CA GLY A 81 15.31 5.72 -7.94
C GLY A 81 16.36 5.49 -9.04
N PRO A 82 17.69 5.32 -8.77
CA PRO A 82 18.54 5.81 -7.68
C PRO A 82 19.51 6.93 -8.17
N LEU A 83 19.93 7.85 -7.30
CA LEU A 83 21.18 8.60 -7.47
C LEU A 83 22.01 8.39 -6.21
N ASN A 84 23.09 7.62 -6.29
CA ASN A 84 24.12 7.62 -5.25
C ASN A 84 25.48 7.67 -5.94
N PRO A 85 26.38 8.56 -5.48
CA PRO A 85 27.19 8.14 -4.35
C PRO A 85 27.40 9.21 -3.27
N SER A 86 27.17 8.78 -2.04
CA SER A 86 27.99 9.03 -0.86
C SER A 86 27.96 10.45 -0.28
N ALA A 87 27.09 10.64 0.72
CA ALA A 87 27.42 11.12 2.09
C ALA A 87 26.37 12.11 2.67
N ALA A 88 25.35 11.57 3.34
CA ALA A 88 24.69 12.07 4.57
C ALA A 88 23.49 11.14 4.87
N PRO A 89 23.24 10.76 6.13
CA PRO A 89 22.43 9.59 6.45
C PRO A 89 20.98 9.79 6.00
N ALA A 90 20.42 8.78 5.34
CA ALA A 90 18.99 8.69 5.08
C ALA A 90 18.21 8.98 6.39
N PRO A 91 17.12 9.78 6.36
CA PRO A 91 16.17 9.72 7.46
C PRO A 91 15.71 8.26 7.51
N SER A 92 16.14 7.60 8.57
CA SER A 92 15.91 6.18 8.83
C SER A 92 14.48 5.85 8.43
N GLU A 93 14.32 4.98 7.43
CA GLU A 93 13.23 4.01 7.52
C GLU A 93 13.34 3.45 8.92
N SER A 94 12.45 3.89 9.81
CA SER A 94 12.29 3.27 11.11
C SER A 94 11.89 1.85 10.77
N SER A 95 12.87 0.96 10.60
CA SER A 95 12.65 -0.48 10.70
C SER A 95 11.70 -0.63 11.88
N PRO A 96 10.51 -1.24 11.71
CA PRO A 96 9.62 -1.45 12.85
C PRO A 96 10.49 -2.03 13.96
N PRO A 97 10.42 -1.48 15.19
CA PRO A 97 11.37 -1.80 16.24
C PRO A 97 11.51 -3.30 16.28
N SER A 98 12.74 -3.79 16.06
CA SER A 98 13.02 -5.18 15.71
C SER A 98 12.29 -6.11 16.68
N GLY A 99 11.18 -6.70 16.26
CA GLY A 99 10.29 -7.45 17.14
C GLY A 99 8.81 -7.08 17.09
N MET A 100 8.39 -5.94 16.51
CA MET A 100 6.98 -5.67 16.19
C MET A 100 6.58 -6.30 14.85
N LEU A 101 5.34 -6.77 14.79
CA LEU A 101 4.71 -7.39 13.62
C LEU A 101 3.36 -6.73 13.39
N SER A 102 3.05 -6.48 12.13
CA SER A 102 1.77 -5.90 11.74
C SER A 102 0.70 -6.96 11.73
N VAL A 103 -0.36 -6.79 12.52
CA VAL A 103 -1.48 -7.71 12.65
C VAL A 103 -2.73 -7.10 12.05
N ARG A 104 -3.48 -7.91 11.27
CA ARG A 104 -4.80 -7.53 10.77
C ARG A 104 -5.80 -8.64 11.01
N TYR A 105 -6.91 -8.28 11.65
CA TYR A 105 -8.05 -9.16 11.89
C TYR A 105 -9.15 -8.85 10.89
N VAL A 106 -9.76 -9.90 10.34
CA VAL A 106 -10.86 -9.78 9.39
C VAL A 106 -11.99 -10.73 9.80
N VAL A 107 -13.22 -10.22 9.73
CA VAL A 107 -14.43 -11.01 9.91
C VAL A 107 -15.30 -10.85 8.66
N THR A 108 -15.68 -11.96 8.04
CA THR A 108 -16.54 -12.02 6.85
C THR A 108 -17.66 -13.04 7.02
N GLY A 109 -18.65 -13.04 6.13
CA GLY A 109 -19.75 -13.99 6.13
C GLY A 109 -21.03 -13.37 5.58
N ASP A 110 -22.12 -14.14 5.62
CA ASP A 110 -23.41 -13.75 5.02
C ASP A 110 -24.35 -13.03 6.02
N THR A 111 -23.89 -12.80 7.25
CA THR A 111 -24.59 -11.96 8.22
C THR A 111 -24.20 -10.50 8.04
N ASN A 112 -25.13 -9.58 8.34
CA ASN A 112 -24.84 -8.14 8.32
C ASN A 112 -24.21 -7.67 9.64
N THR A 113 -24.37 -8.44 10.72
CA THR A 113 -23.81 -8.12 12.04
C THR A 113 -23.25 -9.35 12.74
N ALA A 114 -22.21 -9.14 13.55
CA ALA A 114 -21.60 -10.17 14.38
C ALA A 114 -21.24 -9.61 15.77
N ASN A 115 -21.28 -10.48 16.77
CA ASN A 115 -20.66 -10.21 18.06
C ASN A 115 -19.24 -10.76 18.00
N ILE A 116 -18.26 -9.90 18.23
CA ILE A 116 -16.84 -10.25 18.19
C ILE A 116 -16.22 -10.19 19.58
N THR A 117 -15.22 -11.02 19.78
CA THR A 117 -14.27 -10.90 20.89
C THR A 117 -12.88 -11.01 20.30
N TYR A 118 -12.03 -10.03 20.56
CA TYR A 118 -10.69 -10.01 20.00
C TYR A 118 -9.66 -9.50 21.00
N GLN A 119 -8.40 -9.82 20.78
CA GLN A 119 -7.29 -9.29 21.55
C GLN A 119 -6.76 -8.01 20.90
N ASN A 120 -6.72 -6.90 21.63
CA ASN A 120 -6.27 -5.58 21.15
C ASN A 120 -4.73 -5.46 21.18
N ALA A 121 -4.20 -4.29 20.79
CA ALA A 121 -2.76 -4.01 20.73
C ALA A 121 -2.07 -4.09 22.11
N GLN A 122 -2.82 -3.81 23.17
CA GLN A 122 -2.39 -3.86 24.56
C GLN A 122 -2.41 -5.30 25.12
N GLY A 123 -2.94 -6.27 24.35
CA GLY A 123 -3.09 -7.65 24.79
C GLY A 123 -4.36 -7.90 25.63
N GLU A 124 -5.25 -6.93 25.73
CA GLU A 124 -6.52 -7.05 26.45
C GLU A 124 -7.60 -7.67 25.56
N ARG A 125 -8.64 -8.25 26.17
CA ARG A 125 -9.80 -8.79 25.43
C ARG A 125 -10.89 -7.75 25.33
N GLU A 126 -11.25 -7.39 24.12
CA GLU A 126 -12.36 -6.49 23.82
C GLU A 126 -13.54 -7.25 23.22
N GLN A 127 -14.75 -6.73 23.45
CA GLN A 127 -15.99 -7.26 22.91
C GLN A 127 -16.81 -6.14 22.28
N ALA A 128 -17.35 -6.40 21.09
CA ALA A 128 -18.16 -5.43 20.38
C ALA A 128 -19.17 -6.11 19.47
N ARG A 129 -20.25 -5.39 19.15
CA ARG A 129 -21.14 -5.72 18.04
C ARG A 129 -20.73 -4.88 16.85
N VAL A 130 -20.45 -5.54 15.72
CA VAL A 130 -19.93 -4.88 14.50
C VAL A 130 -20.74 -5.25 13.27
N GLY A 131 -20.71 -4.39 12.26
CA GLY A 131 -21.16 -4.73 10.91
C GLY A 131 -20.18 -5.71 10.25
N VAL A 132 -20.67 -6.59 9.38
CA VAL A 132 -19.83 -7.54 8.62
C VAL A 132 -19.92 -7.17 7.13
N PRO A 133 -18.78 -7.07 6.41
CA PRO A 133 -17.42 -7.39 6.85
C PRO A 133 -16.83 -6.37 7.83
N TRP A 134 -15.98 -6.85 8.74
CA TRP A 134 -15.26 -6.02 9.71
C TRP A 134 -13.75 -6.26 9.60
N THR A 135 -12.95 -5.22 9.85
CA THR A 135 -11.49 -5.31 9.86
C THR A 135 -10.91 -4.35 10.90
N THR A 136 -9.84 -4.78 11.57
CA THR A 136 -8.98 -3.91 12.39
C THR A 136 -7.52 -4.30 12.24
N SER A 137 -6.62 -3.35 12.48
CA SER A 137 -5.17 -3.54 12.37
C SER A 137 -4.45 -2.92 13.57
N PHE A 138 -3.37 -3.57 14.02
CA PHE A 138 -2.52 -3.08 15.09
C PHE A 138 -1.13 -3.73 15.03
N GLU A 139 -0.17 -3.17 15.75
CA GLU A 139 1.17 -3.74 15.89
C GLU A 139 1.27 -4.60 17.16
N ALA A 140 1.92 -5.75 17.06
CA ALA A 140 2.13 -6.65 18.19
C ALA A 140 3.57 -7.19 18.23
N ARG A 141 4.08 -7.41 19.44
CA ARG A 141 5.42 -7.99 19.62
C ARG A 141 5.45 -9.48 19.27
N LYS A 142 6.58 -9.97 18.76
CA LYS A 142 6.89 -11.42 18.72
C LYS A 142 6.64 -12.04 20.10
N GLY A 143 6.02 -13.22 20.13
CA GLY A 143 5.59 -13.90 21.36
C GLY A 143 4.19 -13.50 21.86
N ALA A 144 3.60 -12.42 21.34
CA ALA A 144 2.24 -12.03 21.70
C ALA A 144 1.22 -13.10 21.26
N SER A 145 0.15 -13.18 22.03
CA SER A 145 -1.01 -14.00 21.66
C SER A 145 -1.96 -13.16 20.82
N LEU A 146 -2.53 -13.79 19.80
CA LEU A 146 -3.58 -13.24 18.96
C LEU A 146 -4.82 -14.11 19.13
N TYR A 147 -5.96 -13.45 19.24
CA TYR A 147 -7.25 -14.10 19.38
C TYR A 147 -8.33 -13.27 18.71
N LEU A 148 -9.17 -13.94 17.93
CA LEU A 148 -10.35 -13.39 17.29
C LEU A 148 -11.45 -14.46 17.27
N SER A 149 -12.61 -14.16 17.82
CA SER A 149 -13.81 -14.96 17.61
C SER A 149 -14.96 -14.10 17.13
N ALA A 150 -15.72 -14.60 16.17
CA ALA A 150 -16.88 -13.93 15.61
C ALA A 150 -18.08 -14.87 15.65
N ARG A 151 -19.20 -14.36 16.17
CA ARG A 151 -20.49 -15.06 16.21
C ARG A 151 -21.50 -14.34 15.33
N ASN A 152 -22.17 -15.05 14.42
CA ASN A 152 -23.30 -14.46 13.69
C ASN A 152 -24.48 -14.19 14.63
N ALA A 153 -25.19 -13.09 14.40
CA ALA A 153 -26.37 -12.72 15.19
C ALA A 153 -27.67 -13.39 14.71
N LYS A 154 -27.61 -14.19 13.63
CA LYS A 154 -28.76 -14.76 12.93
C LYS A 154 -28.92 -16.26 13.22
N ALA A 155 -30.13 -16.78 13.01
CA ALA A 155 -30.45 -18.20 13.05
C ALA A 155 -29.95 -18.98 11.80
N TYR A 156 -29.24 -18.33 10.89
CA TYR A 156 -28.66 -18.92 9.69
C TYR A 156 -27.48 -18.07 9.17
N GLY A 157 -26.77 -18.59 8.16
CA GLY A 157 -25.65 -17.92 7.49
C GLY A 157 -24.28 -18.42 7.92
N SER A 158 -23.25 -17.95 7.20
CA SER A 158 -21.85 -18.22 7.50
C SER A 158 -21.20 -17.07 8.29
N ILE A 159 -20.16 -17.40 9.06
CA ILE A 159 -19.25 -16.44 9.66
C ILE A 159 -17.83 -17.00 9.58
N SER A 160 -16.88 -16.15 9.24
CA SER A 160 -15.47 -16.49 9.13
C SER A 160 -14.62 -15.47 9.86
N CYS A 161 -13.54 -15.93 10.47
CA CYS A 161 -12.48 -15.10 11.02
C CYS A 161 -11.17 -15.38 10.28
N GLU A 162 -10.33 -14.36 10.19
CA GLU A 162 -9.00 -14.46 9.63
C GLU A 162 -8.01 -13.54 10.33
N ILE A 163 -6.78 -14.03 10.51
CA ILE A 163 -5.66 -13.30 11.08
C ILE A 163 -4.56 -13.24 10.04
N PHE A 164 -4.12 -12.01 9.74
CA PHE A 164 -2.96 -11.73 8.91
C PHE A 164 -1.82 -11.19 9.77
N VAL A 165 -0.59 -11.57 9.44
CA VAL A 165 0.65 -11.07 10.05
C VAL A 165 1.58 -10.64 8.93
N ASN A 166 2.02 -9.38 8.95
CA ASN A 166 2.80 -8.75 7.87
C ASN A 166 2.17 -9.01 6.48
N GLY A 167 0.85 -8.87 6.39
CA GLY A 167 0.09 -9.11 5.15
C GLY A 167 -0.16 -10.58 4.81
N THR A 168 0.46 -11.55 5.50
CA THR A 168 0.28 -12.98 5.23
C THR A 168 -0.83 -13.57 6.09
N SER A 169 -1.78 -14.29 5.49
CA SER A 169 -2.80 -15.02 6.26
C SER A 169 -2.16 -16.16 7.04
N VAL A 170 -2.22 -16.10 8.37
CA VAL A 170 -1.63 -17.12 9.25
C VAL A 170 -2.69 -18.01 9.90
N ARG A 171 -3.96 -17.57 9.90
CA ARG A 171 -5.07 -18.36 10.42
C ARG A 171 -6.38 -17.93 9.80
N ARG A 172 -7.19 -18.91 9.39
CA ARG A 172 -8.58 -18.73 8.96
C ARG A 172 -9.45 -19.81 9.59
N SER A 173 -10.68 -19.48 9.94
CA SER A 173 -11.70 -20.43 10.37
C SER A 173 -13.07 -19.95 9.93
N SER A 174 -13.96 -20.88 9.58
CA SER A 174 -15.31 -20.61 9.11
C SER A 174 -16.30 -21.51 9.83
N SER A 175 -17.52 -21.02 10.04
CA SER A 175 -18.61 -21.77 10.66
C SER A 175 -19.95 -21.36 10.07
N GLU A 176 -20.89 -22.30 10.00
CA GLU A 176 -22.18 -22.13 9.32
C GLU A 176 -23.35 -22.64 10.15
N GLY A 177 -24.43 -21.85 10.17
CA GLY A 177 -25.68 -22.18 10.86
C GLY A 177 -26.07 -21.15 11.92
N ALA A 178 -27.08 -21.48 12.71
CA ALA A 178 -27.63 -20.59 13.72
C ALA A 178 -26.61 -20.26 14.82
N TYR A 179 -26.32 -18.98 15.03
CA TYR A 179 -25.52 -18.46 16.15
C TYR A 179 -24.14 -19.12 16.33
N ARG A 180 -23.56 -19.61 15.23
CA ARG A 180 -22.27 -20.25 15.18
C ARG A 180 -21.13 -19.27 15.40
N ILE A 181 -20.00 -19.81 15.85
CA ILE A 181 -18.80 -19.06 16.20
C ILE A 181 -17.65 -19.56 15.32
N ALA A 182 -16.99 -18.65 14.60
CA ALA A 182 -15.67 -18.89 14.04
C ALA A 182 -14.63 -18.35 15.01
N SER A 183 -13.59 -19.14 15.30
CA SER A 183 -12.52 -18.77 16.25
C SER A 183 -11.14 -18.98 15.64
N CYS A 184 -10.30 -17.96 15.77
CA CYS A 184 -8.96 -17.88 15.24
C CYS A 184 -8.02 -17.50 16.38
N SER A 185 -6.92 -18.23 16.53
CA SER A 185 -5.85 -17.91 17.47
C SER A 185 -4.49 -18.20 16.87
N ARG A 186 -3.50 -17.41 17.27
CA ARG A 186 -2.11 -17.58 16.84
C ARG A 186 -1.18 -17.01 17.90
N ARG A 187 -0.01 -17.63 18.07
CA ARG A 187 1.11 -17.06 18.80
C ARG A 187 2.13 -16.55 17.79
N LEU A 188 2.55 -15.29 17.94
CA LEU A 188 3.54 -14.62 17.10
C LEU A 188 4.97 -15.03 17.43
#